data_AF-A0A7S1SPN9-F1
#
_entry.id   AF-A0A7S1SPN9-F1
#
_cell.length_a   1.000
_cell.length_b   1.000
_cell.length_c   1.000
_cell.angle_alpha   90.00
_cell.angle_beta   90.00
_cell.angle_gamma   90.00
#
_symmetry.space_group_name_H-M   'P 1'
#
loop_
_entity.id
_entity.type
_entity.pdbx_description
1 polymer ?
#
loop_
_entity_poly.entity_id
_entity_poly.type
_entity_poly.pdbx_seq_one_letter_code
_entity_poly.pdbx_strand_id
1 'polypeptide(L)'
;GLTFPVTAEVEAVVEFVARRGVEAVGILEAKAREEAALRALVDSTRKALRLRHLVRDKHLPQKRFESCCKRLLGYAPELAPVVEGMSICVSDSHGVTQDQSMVALAWDFHL
;
A
#
# COMPACT_ATOMS: atom_id res chain seq x y z
N GLY A 1 -20.31 -18.32 6.89
CA GLY A 1 -20.62 -19.29 5.81
C GLY A 1 -21.73 -18.72 4.97
N LEU A 2 -21.65 -18.85 3.65
CA LEU A 2 -22.75 -18.47 2.75
C LEU A 2 -23.80 -19.59 2.77
N THR A 3 -24.99 -19.30 3.26
CA THR A 3 -26.15 -20.21 3.26
C THR A 3 -27.02 -19.90 2.04
N PHE A 4 -27.21 -20.88 1.17
CA PHE A 4 -28.07 -20.77 -0.02
C PHE A 4 -29.44 -21.38 0.28
N PRO A 5 -30.56 -20.68 0.02
CA PRO A 5 -31.87 -21.30 0.06
C PRO A 5 -32.03 -22.24 -1.14
N VAL A 6 -32.24 -23.53 -0.91
CA VAL A 6 -32.39 -24.60 -1.94
C VAL A 6 -33.78 -24.55 -2.60
N THR A 7 -34.44 -23.40 -2.63
CA THR A 7 -35.78 -23.21 -3.23
C THR A 7 -35.82 -22.12 -4.29
N ALA A 8 -34.68 -21.52 -4.66
CA ALA A 8 -34.62 -20.54 -5.72
C ALA A 8 -34.72 -21.22 -7.09
N GLU A 9 -35.62 -20.74 -7.94
CA GLU A 9 -35.64 -21.14 -9.35
C GLU A 9 -34.29 -20.86 -10.00
N VAL A 10 -33.86 -21.74 -10.91
CA VAL A 10 -32.51 -21.72 -11.52
C VAL A 10 -32.20 -20.34 -12.13
N GLU A 11 -33.19 -19.67 -12.70
CA GLU A 11 -33.05 -18.30 -13.22
C GLU A 11 -32.67 -17.27 -12.16
N ALA A 12 -33.25 -17.35 -10.95
CA ALA A 12 -32.92 -16.44 -9.85
C ALA A 12 -31.49 -16.67 -9.32
N VAL A 13 -31.00 -17.91 -9.38
CA VAL A 13 -29.60 -18.24 -9.02
C VAL A 13 -28.64 -17.72 -10.09
N VAL A 14 -28.97 -17.91 -11.37
CA VAL A 14 -28.15 -17.42 -12.49
C VAL A 14 -28.07 -15.89 -12.49
N GLU A 15 -29.19 -15.19 -12.29
CA GLU A 15 -29.22 -13.72 -12.21
C GLU A 15 -28.44 -13.19 -11.01
N PHE A 16 -28.56 -13.85 -9.85
CA PHE A 16 -27.80 -13.50 -8.66
C PHE A 16 -26.29 -13.68 -8.87
N VAL A 17 -25.86 -14.80 -9.46
CA VAL A 17 -24.45 -15.07 -9.78
C VAL A 17 -23.94 -14.10 -10.84
N ALA A 18 -24.73 -13.80 -11.87
CA ALA A 18 -24.36 -12.85 -12.92
C ALA A 18 -24.14 -11.43 -12.34
N ARG A 19 -25.08 -10.95 -11.53
CA ARG A 19 -24.99 -9.62 -10.91
C ARG A 19 -23.85 -9.52 -9.89
N ARG A 20 -23.73 -10.51 -8.99
CA ARG A 20 -22.66 -10.55 -7.99
C ARG A 20 -21.29 -10.80 -8.61
N GLY A 21 -21.22 -11.52 -9.73
CA GLY A 21 -19.99 -11.75 -10.49
C GLY A 21 -19.42 -10.44 -11.05
N VAL A 22 -20.26 -9.62 -11.67
CA VAL A 22 -19.83 -8.29 -12.19
C VAL A 22 -19.39 -7.36 -11.06
N GLU A 23 -20.13 -7.31 -9.94
CA GLU A 23 -19.74 -6.53 -8.75
C GLU A 23 -18.40 -7.01 -8.17
N ALA A 24 -18.21 -8.32 -8.04
CA ALA A 24 -16.98 -8.89 -7.52
C ALA A 24 -15.77 -8.59 -8.42
N VAL A 25 -15.93 -8.70 -9.74
CA VAL A 25 -14.89 -8.34 -10.71
C VAL A 25 -14.54 -6.85 -10.58
N GLY A 26 -15.54 -5.96 -10.52
CA GLY A 26 -15.30 -4.53 -10.36
C GLY A 26 -14.52 -4.17 -9.09
N ILE A 27 -14.81 -4.84 -7.97
CA ILE A 27 -14.07 -4.65 -6.71
C ILE A 27 -12.62 -5.13 -6.84
N LEU A 28 -12.39 -6.28 -7.47
CA LEU A 28 -11.04 -6.82 -7.68
C LEU A 28 -10.21 -5.92 -8.61
N GLU A 29 -10.80 -5.41 -9.69
CA GLU A 29 -10.14 -4.48 -10.60
C GLU A 29 -9.83 -3.13 -9.94
N ALA A 30 -10.74 -2.61 -9.13
CA ALA A 30 -10.49 -1.39 -8.34
C ALA A 30 -9.31 -1.59 -7.39
N LYS A 31 -9.31 -2.70 -6.64
CA LYS A 31 -8.21 -3.05 -5.73
C LYS A 31 -6.88 -3.22 -6.46
N ALA A 32 -6.87 -3.91 -7.61
CA ALA A 32 -5.67 -4.08 -8.41
C ALA A 32 -5.10 -2.73 -8.91
N ARG A 33 -5.97 -1.80 -9.31
CA ARG A 33 -5.59 -0.43 -9.70
C ARG A 33 -4.99 0.35 -8.54
N GLU A 34 -5.59 0.27 -7.35
CA GLU A 34 -5.06 0.91 -6.13
C GLU A 34 -3.68 0.36 -5.76
N GLU A 35 -3.51 -0.97 -5.79
CA GLU A 35 -2.22 -1.60 -5.53
C GLU A 35 -1.16 -1.21 -6.56
N ALA A 36 -1.52 -1.12 -7.85
CA ALA A 36 -0.62 -0.68 -8.90
C ALA A 36 -0.20 0.79 -8.72
N ALA A 37 -1.14 1.68 -8.36
CA ALA A 37 -0.86 3.08 -8.08
C ALA A 37 0.08 3.24 -6.87
N LEU A 38 -0.15 2.47 -5.81
CA LEU A 38 0.73 2.45 -4.65
C LEU A 38 2.14 1.98 -5.02
N ARG A 39 2.29 0.89 -5.78
CA ARG A 39 3.59 0.40 -6.23
C ARG A 39 4.35 1.46 -7.04
N ALA A 40 3.66 2.14 -7.96
CA ALA A 40 4.24 3.22 -8.74
C ALA A 40 4.72 4.39 -7.87
N LEU A 41 3.94 4.76 -6.84
CA LEU A 41 4.32 5.79 -5.87
C LEU A 41 5.56 5.39 -5.07
N VAL A 42 5.60 4.15 -4.56
CA VAL A 42 6.75 3.63 -3.81
C VAL A 42 8.00 3.60 -4.68
N ASP A 43 7.90 3.11 -5.92
CA ASP A 43 9.04 3.08 -6.85
C ASP A 43 9.55 4.47 -7.20
N SER A 44 8.64 5.42 -7.40
CA SER A 44 9.00 6.83 -7.67
C SER A 44 9.74 7.43 -6.48
N THR A 45 9.23 7.21 -5.26
CA THR A 45 9.84 7.68 -4.02
C THR A 45 11.23 7.06 -3.83
N ARG A 46 11.35 5.74 -4.00
CA ARG A 46 12.61 5.00 -3.89
C ARG A 46 13.65 5.52 -4.88
N LYS A 47 13.26 5.78 -6.13
CA LYS A 47 14.16 6.30 -7.17
C LYS A 47 14.60 7.73 -6.89
N ALA A 48 13.67 8.60 -6.51
CA ALA A 48 13.95 10.01 -6.22
C ALA A 48 14.94 10.17 -5.05
N LEU A 49 14.76 9.37 -4.00
CA LEU A 49 15.63 9.35 -2.82
C LEU A 49 16.81 8.38 -2.92
N ARG A 50 16.95 7.67 -4.04
CA ARG A 50 18.00 6.65 -4.28
C ARG A 50 18.10 5.60 -3.15
N LEU A 51 16.96 5.18 -2.62
CA LEU A 51 16.89 4.19 -1.55
C LEU A 51 17.15 2.78 -2.09
N ARG A 52 17.79 1.94 -1.26
CA ARG A 52 17.93 0.50 -1.54
C ARG A 52 16.57 -0.19 -1.41
N HIS A 53 15.90 0.04 -0.29
CA HIS A 53 14.57 -0.49 -0.01
C HIS A 53 13.69 0.58 0.62
N LEU A 54 12.40 0.56 0.27
CA LEU A 54 11.35 1.34 0.93
C LEU A 54 10.18 0.40 1.19
N VAL A 55 9.89 0.14 2.46
CA VAL A 55 8.87 -0.82 2.86
C VAL A 55 7.90 -0.19 3.87
N ARG A 56 6.73 -0.79 3.97
CA ARG A 56 5.70 -0.44 4.95
C ARG A 56 5.77 -1.41 6.12
N ASP A 57 5.72 -0.90 7.34
CA ASP A 57 5.48 -1.74 8.51
C ASP A 57 4.13 -2.47 8.41
N LYS A 58 4.08 -3.74 8.82
CA LYS A 58 2.87 -4.57 8.67
C LYS A 58 1.64 -4.03 9.40
N HIS A 59 1.85 -3.27 10.48
CA HIS A 59 0.78 -2.67 11.28
C HIS A 59 0.39 -1.27 10.82
N LEU A 60 1.20 -0.61 9.99
CA LEU A 60 0.93 0.74 9.52
C LEU A 60 -0.17 0.74 8.44
N PRO A 61 -1.28 1.48 8.60
CA PRO A 61 -2.31 1.59 7.55
C PRO A 61 -1.75 2.05 6.20
N GLN A 62 -2.23 1.46 5.10
CA GLN A 62 -1.77 1.78 3.74
C GLN A 62 -1.87 3.28 3.42
N LYS A 63 -2.96 3.95 3.82
CA LYS A 63 -3.15 5.39 3.60
C LYS A 63 -2.06 6.25 4.26
N ARG A 64 -1.56 5.85 5.43
CA ARG A 64 -0.45 6.55 6.11
C ARG A 64 0.86 6.35 5.37
N PHE A 65 1.10 5.14 4.88
CA PHE A 65 2.26 4.85 4.04
C PHE A 65 2.26 5.65 2.73
N GLU A 66 1.12 5.72 2.04
CA GLU A 66 0.95 6.57 0.85
C GLU A 66 1.22 8.05 1.15
N SER A 67 0.68 8.55 2.26
CA SER A 67 0.91 9.93 2.70
C SER A 67 2.39 10.19 2.98
N CYS A 68 3.09 9.26 3.64
CA CYS A 68 4.52 9.36 3.89
C CYS A 68 5.32 9.37 2.58
N CYS A 69 5.02 8.48 1.64
CA CYS A 69 5.69 8.44 0.33
C CYS A 69 5.53 9.76 -0.43
N LYS A 70 4.32 10.34 -0.44
CA LYS A 70 4.08 11.66 -1.06
C LYS A 70 4.88 12.77 -0.38
N ARG A 71 5.00 12.74 0.95
CA ARG A 71 5.78 13.70 1.73
C ARG A 71 7.28 13.56 1.46
N LEU A 72 7.80 12.34 1.44
CA LEU A 72 9.17 12.01 1.08
C LEU A 72 9.53 12.50 -0.32
N LEU A 73 8.64 12.33 -1.29
CA LEU A 73 8.81 12.88 -2.64
C LEU A 73 8.83 14.41 -2.65
N GLY A 74 7.98 15.06 -1.85
CA GLY A 74 7.94 16.52 -1.72
C GLY A 74 9.26 17.10 -1.19
N TYR A 75 9.95 16.36 -0.33
CA TYR A 75 11.24 16.75 0.24
C TYR A 75 12.44 16.01 -0.38
N ALA A 76 12.27 15.43 -1.57
CA ALA A 76 13.31 14.61 -2.18
C ALA A 76 14.64 15.36 -2.39
N PRO A 77 14.66 16.64 -2.82
CA PRO A 77 15.91 17.38 -2.99
C PRO A 77 16.70 17.58 -1.69
N GLU A 78 16.02 17.83 -0.57
CA GLU A 78 16.70 18.00 0.73
C GLU A 78 17.11 16.67 1.36
N LEU A 79 16.29 15.63 1.19
CA LEU A 79 16.50 14.34 1.84
C LEU A 79 17.50 13.44 1.11
N ALA A 80 17.51 13.46 -0.23
CA ALA A 80 18.30 12.51 -1.02
C ALA A 80 19.78 12.44 -0.62
N PRO A 81 20.51 13.55 -0.36
CA PRO A 81 21.91 13.49 0.06
C PRO A 81 22.13 12.79 1.41
N VAL A 82 21.11 12.74 2.26
CA VAL A 82 21.18 12.17 3.62
C VAL A 82 20.79 10.70 3.62
N VAL A 83 19.84 10.30 2.77
CA VAL A 83 19.24 8.96 2.80
C VAL A 83 19.64 8.04 1.64
N GLU A 84 20.47 8.52 0.72
CA GLU A 84 20.93 7.74 -0.43
C GLU A 84 21.54 6.40 0.00
N GLY A 85 21.11 5.32 -0.65
CA GLY A 85 21.58 3.95 -0.38
C GLY A 85 20.99 3.29 0.87
N MET A 86 20.19 4.00 1.67
CA MET A 86 19.56 3.46 2.88
C MET A 86 18.36 2.55 2.56
N SER A 87 18.03 1.69 3.54
CA SER A 87 16.77 0.93 3.57
C SER A 87 15.86 1.55 4.62
N ILE A 88 14.67 1.98 4.22
CA ILE A 88 13.71 2.64 5.10
C ILE A 88 12.46 1.77 5.26
N CYS A 89 12.06 1.56 6.50
CA CYS A 89 10.76 1.02 6.87
C CYS A 89 9.89 2.16 7.41
N VAL A 90 8.74 2.42 6.81
CA VAL A 90 7.81 3.43 7.34
C VAL A 90 6.93 2.80 8.41
N SER A 91 6.93 3.39 9.60
CA SER A 91 6.31 2.90 10.83
C SER A 91 5.55 4.01 11.57
N ASP A 92 5.01 3.71 12.75
CA ASP A 92 4.42 4.72 13.65
C ASP A 92 5.45 5.43 14.55
N SER A 93 6.71 5.00 14.55
CA SER A 93 7.76 5.59 15.39
C SER A 93 9.14 5.51 14.74
N HIS A 94 10.00 6.48 15.06
CA HIS A 94 11.39 6.50 14.60
C HIS A 94 12.24 5.44 15.31
N GLY A 95 13.28 4.96 14.63
CA GLY A 95 14.29 4.09 15.22
C GLY A 95 14.97 3.21 14.19
N VAL A 96 15.27 1.98 14.59
CA VAL A 96 15.85 0.94 13.75
C VAL A 96 14.98 -0.30 13.88
N THR A 97 14.79 -1.06 12.80
CA THR A 97 14.07 -2.34 12.86
C THR A 97 14.74 -3.32 13.83
N GLN A 98 13.97 -4.29 14.33
CA GLN A 98 14.46 -5.24 15.35
C GLN A 98 15.71 -6.03 14.89
N ASP A 99 15.81 -6.29 13.59
CA ASP A 99 16.94 -6.98 12.93
C ASP A 99 18.07 -6.02 12.52
N GLN A 100 17.95 -4.73 12.83
CA GLN A 100 18.91 -3.68 12.51
C GLN A 100 19.22 -3.48 11.02
N SER A 101 18.37 -4.00 10.14
CA SER A 101 18.59 -3.93 8.69
C SER A 101 18.04 -2.66 8.04
N MET A 102 17.12 -1.94 8.70
CA MET A 102 16.45 -0.76 8.17
C MET A 102 16.26 0.34 9.22
N VAL A 103 16.25 1.58 8.75
CA VAL A 103 15.83 2.72 9.57
C VAL A 103 14.30 2.80 9.57
N ALA A 104 13.72 2.82 10.77
CA ALA A 104 12.30 3.02 10.97
C ALA A 104 12.00 4.54 10.94
N LEU A 105 11.16 4.97 10.02
CA LEU A 105 10.74 6.35 9.83
C LEU A 105 9.27 6.49 10.20
N ALA A 106 8.95 7.36 11.15
CA ALA A 106 7.55 7.68 11.45
C ALA A 106 6.86 8.25 10.21
N TRP A 107 5.66 7.75 9.89
CA TRP A 107 4.91 8.14 8.69
C TRP A 107 4.56 9.63 8.65
N ASP A 108 4.52 10.28 9.81
CA ASP A 108 4.17 11.67 10.03
C ASP A 108 5.39 12.57 10.32
N PHE A 109 6.60 12.15 9.98
CA PHE A 109 7.82 12.95 10.15
C PHE A 109 7.71 14.38 9.61
N HIS A 110 8.47 15.28 10.24
CA HIS A 110 8.64 16.68 9.85
C HIS A 110 10.12 17.00 9.73
N LEU A 111 10.47 17.91 8.81
CA LEU A 111 11.83 18.44 8.61
C LEU A 111 12.07 19.70 9.41
#